data_AF-A0A0P1KUS7-F1
#
_entry.id   AF-A0A0P1KUS7-F1
#
_cell.length_a   1.000
_cell.length_b   1.000
_cell.length_c   1.000
_cell.angle_alpha   90.00
_cell.angle_beta   90.00
_cell.angle_gamma   90.00
#
_symmetry.space_group_name_H-M   'P 1'
#
loop_
_entity.id
_entity.type
_entity.pdbx_description
1 polymer ?
#
loop_
_entity_poly.entity_id
_entity_poly.type
_entity_poly.pdbx_seq_one_letter_code
_entity_poly.pdbx_strand_id
1 'polypeptide(L)'
;MVNTKLFKKCVSASIEIENGLLGVCSMHLRVPDKGIVGIGSCTARATGLSWGSIYYNEEHDLAKKNFKLYCVIKQESLRIDFVELVPTSDEDKVPPWKDPLPEDPEYEYPVIVFQGSRPGSLDNDLKPFAGVMAFEEVGEIA
;
A
#
# COMPACT_ATOMS: atom_id res chain seq x y z
N MET A 1 -11.44 -3.34 10.65
CA MET A 1 -9.99 -3.12 10.36
C MET A 1 -9.15 -4.40 10.60
N VAL A 2 -8.28 -4.85 9.67
CA VAL A 2 -7.50 -6.11 9.86
C VAL A 2 -6.43 -5.97 10.95
N ASN A 3 -6.35 -6.91 11.89
CA ASN A 3 -5.41 -6.86 13.00
C ASN A 3 -3.98 -7.19 12.53
N THR A 4 -3.01 -6.29 12.73
CA THR A 4 -1.61 -6.55 12.34
C THR A 4 -0.93 -7.64 13.17
N LYS A 5 -1.50 -8.04 14.31
CA LYS A 5 -1.05 -9.22 15.09
C LYS A 5 -1.16 -10.54 14.31
N LEU A 6 -1.81 -10.56 13.16
CA LEU A 6 -1.91 -11.72 12.27
C LEU A 6 -0.66 -11.92 11.41
N PHE A 7 0.25 -10.94 11.35
CA PHE A 7 1.50 -11.03 10.59
C PHE A 7 2.67 -11.43 11.48
N LYS A 8 3.50 -12.34 10.98
CA LYS A 8 4.63 -12.91 11.75
C LYS A 8 5.90 -12.06 11.69
N LYS A 9 6.05 -11.24 10.64
CA LYS A 9 7.27 -10.48 10.36
C LYS A 9 6.95 -9.02 10.16
N CYS A 10 7.92 -8.16 10.46
CA CYS A 10 7.87 -6.75 10.12
C CYS A 10 9.24 -6.20 9.76
N VAL A 11 9.28 -5.22 8.86
CA VAL A 11 10.48 -4.47 8.46
C VAL A 11 10.17 -2.99 8.33
N SER A 12 11.18 -2.15 8.52
CA SER A 12 11.06 -0.69 8.36
C SER A 12 10.83 -0.33 6.90
N ALA A 13 9.95 0.64 6.66
CA ALA A 13 9.65 1.14 5.33
C ALA A 13 9.27 2.62 5.35
N SER A 14 9.38 3.26 4.20
CA SER A 14 8.91 4.62 3.97
C SER A 14 8.03 4.69 2.74
N ILE A 15 6.97 5.49 2.79
CA ILE A 15 6.15 5.78 1.63
C ILE A 15 6.04 7.28 1.39
N GLU A 16 6.32 7.68 0.16
CA GLU A 16 6.18 9.05 -0.32
C GLU A 16 4.97 9.11 -1.25
N ILE A 17 4.10 10.10 -1.02
CA ILE A 17 2.95 10.37 -1.87
C ILE A 17 3.13 11.77 -2.43
N GLU A 18 3.13 11.91 -3.75
CA GLU A 18 3.25 13.22 -4.40
C GLU A 18 1.97 13.55 -5.17
N ASN A 19 1.46 14.77 -4.98
CA ASN A 19 0.26 15.20 -5.67
C ASN A 19 0.51 15.32 -7.17
N GLY A 20 -0.29 14.64 -7.97
CA GLY A 20 -0.29 14.79 -9.42
C GLY A 20 -1.45 15.63 -9.93
N LEU A 21 -1.47 15.82 -11.24
CA LEU A 21 -2.57 16.48 -11.93
C LEU A 21 -3.85 15.62 -11.88
N LEU A 22 -5.01 16.27 -11.91
CA LEU A 22 -6.33 15.62 -12.00
C LEU A 22 -6.71 14.70 -10.82
N GLY A 23 -6.10 14.88 -9.65
CA GLY A 23 -6.46 14.13 -8.45
C GLY A 23 -5.94 12.69 -8.41
N VAL A 24 -4.89 12.40 -9.18
CA VAL A 24 -4.11 11.16 -9.08
C VAL A 24 -2.75 11.50 -8.49
N CYS A 25 -2.37 10.85 -7.41
CA CYS A 25 -1.06 10.99 -6.78
C CYS A 25 -0.14 9.84 -7.19
N SER A 26 1.16 10.09 -7.29
CA SER A 26 2.18 9.03 -7.36
C SER A 26 2.48 8.51 -5.94
N MET A 27 2.86 7.24 -5.85
CA MET A 27 3.28 6.59 -4.60
C MET A 27 4.62 5.89 -4.80
N HIS A 28 5.56 6.16 -3.90
CA HIS A 28 6.88 5.54 -3.88
C HIS A 28 7.15 4.92 -2.52
N LEU A 29 7.17 3.59 -2.45
CA LEU A 29 7.49 2.83 -1.25
C LEU A 29 8.94 2.35 -1.30
N ARG A 30 9.63 2.36 -0.16
CA ARG A 30 10.98 1.81 -0.03
C ARG A 30 11.08 0.93 1.20
N VAL A 31 11.73 -0.23 1.04
CA VAL A 31 12.03 -1.19 2.10
C VAL A 31 13.54 -1.49 2.05
N PRO A 32 14.37 -0.63 2.67
CA PRO A 32 15.82 -0.67 2.48
C PRO A 32 16.44 -2.03 2.80
N ASP A 33 16.07 -2.62 3.95
CA ASP A 33 16.63 -3.88 4.44
C ASP A 33 16.31 -5.10 3.56
N LYS A 34 15.40 -4.94 2.59
CA LYS A 34 14.99 -5.99 1.67
C LYS A 34 15.38 -5.71 0.22
N GLY A 35 15.90 -4.51 -0.10
CA GLY A 35 16.19 -4.12 -1.48
C GLY A 35 14.92 -3.99 -2.33
N ILE A 36 13.79 -3.59 -1.72
CA ILE A 36 12.49 -3.55 -2.41
C ILE A 36 12.02 -2.12 -2.56
N VAL A 37 11.50 -1.80 -3.74
CA VAL A 37 10.78 -0.56 -4.02
C VAL A 37 9.39 -0.88 -4.51
N GLY A 38 8.43 -0.04 -4.11
CA GLY A 38 7.08 -0.06 -4.65
C GLY A 38 6.82 1.20 -5.45
N ILE A 39 6.29 1.05 -6.66
CA ILE A 39 5.91 2.17 -7.52
C ILE A 39 4.40 2.05 -7.79
N GLY A 40 3.67 3.12 -7.55
CA GLY A 40 2.22 3.08 -7.62
C GLY A 40 1.57 4.44 -7.81
N SER A 41 0.24 4.43 -7.77
CA SER A 41 -0.59 5.63 -7.82
C SER A 41 -1.85 5.45 -6.97
N CYS A 42 -2.45 6.56 -6.54
CA CYS A 42 -3.70 6.56 -5.79
C CYS A 42 -4.60 7.75 -6.12
N THR A 43 -5.88 7.62 -5.78
CA THR A 43 -6.90 8.65 -6.00
C THR A 43 -6.97 9.71 -4.88
N ALA A 44 -5.95 9.75 -4.02
CA ALA A 44 -5.93 10.62 -2.85
C ALA A 44 -5.66 12.09 -3.22
N ARG A 45 -6.01 12.97 -2.28
CA ARG A 45 -5.41 14.31 -2.15
C ARG A 45 -4.54 14.35 -0.89
N ALA A 46 -3.55 13.45 -0.85
CA ALA A 46 -2.57 13.35 0.21
C ALA A 46 -1.19 13.59 -0.38
N THR A 47 -0.32 14.28 0.35
CA THR A 47 1.05 14.57 -0.10
C THR A 47 2.00 14.54 1.06
N GLY A 48 3.18 13.98 0.87
CA GLY A 48 4.26 13.96 1.84
C GLY A 48 4.78 12.56 2.12
N LEU A 49 5.75 12.52 3.04
CA LEU A 49 6.47 11.33 3.44
C LEU A 49 5.86 10.71 4.71
N SER A 50 5.75 9.39 4.73
CA SER A 50 5.31 8.60 5.87
C SER A 50 6.35 7.52 6.18
N TRP A 51 6.73 7.44 7.45
CA TRP A 51 7.66 6.43 7.95
C TRP A 51 6.91 5.41 8.79
N GLY A 52 7.24 4.14 8.64
CA GLY A 52 6.51 3.08 9.29
C GLY A 52 7.12 1.70 9.14
N SER A 53 6.25 0.70 9.24
CA SER A 53 6.62 -0.70 9.11
C SER A 53 5.69 -1.41 8.15
N ILE A 54 6.26 -2.33 7.39
CA ILE A 54 5.53 -3.31 6.59
C ILE A 54 5.44 -4.60 7.39
N TYR A 55 4.24 -5.14 7.50
CA TYR A 55 3.89 -6.39 8.15
C TYR A 55 3.50 -7.43 7.10
N TYR A 56 4.09 -8.62 7.18
CA TYR A 56 3.96 -9.69 6.18
C TYR A 56 4.19 -11.07 6.83
N ASN A 57 3.88 -12.16 6.11
CA ASN A 57 4.03 -13.51 6.65
C ASN A 57 5.22 -14.25 6.02
N GLU A 58 5.33 -14.20 4.70
CA GLU A 58 6.32 -14.95 3.93
C GLU A 58 7.18 -14.00 3.08
N GLU A 59 8.46 -14.32 2.85
CA GLU A 59 9.35 -13.41 2.10
C GLU A 59 8.86 -13.17 0.66
N HIS A 60 8.21 -14.17 0.07
CA HIS A 60 7.64 -14.06 -1.26
C HIS A 60 6.42 -13.12 -1.33
N ASP A 61 5.86 -12.70 -0.19
CA ASP A 61 4.82 -11.67 -0.17
C ASP A 61 5.40 -10.34 -0.68
N LEU A 62 6.66 -10.06 -0.37
CA LEU A 62 7.37 -8.84 -0.79
C LEU A 62 8.01 -8.97 -2.18
N ALA A 63 7.92 -10.14 -2.84
CA ALA A 63 8.48 -10.35 -4.17
C ALA A 63 7.74 -9.52 -5.25
N LYS A 64 8.22 -9.60 -6.49
CA LYS A 64 7.63 -8.92 -7.66
C LYS A 64 6.16 -9.29 -7.86
N LYS A 65 5.26 -8.44 -7.34
CA LYS A 65 3.82 -8.61 -7.32
C LYS A 65 3.13 -7.26 -7.55
N ASN A 66 1.91 -7.32 -8.07
CA ASN A 66 1.04 -6.17 -8.21
C ASN A 66 -0.02 -6.20 -7.11
N PHE A 67 -0.34 -5.05 -6.57
CA PHE A 67 -1.29 -4.90 -5.47
C PHE A 67 -2.33 -3.85 -5.81
N LYS A 68 -3.56 -4.13 -5.41
CA LYS A 68 -4.51 -3.06 -5.11
C LYS A 68 -4.32 -2.63 -3.66
N LEU A 69 -4.49 -1.35 -3.42
CA LEU A 69 -4.25 -0.71 -2.14
C LEU A 69 -5.55 -0.17 -1.58
N TYR A 70 -5.78 -0.46 -0.31
CA TYR A 70 -6.82 0.19 0.48
C TYR A 70 -6.16 1.03 1.57
N CYS A 71 -6.27 2.34 1.44
CA CYS A 71 -5.54 3.31 2.24
C CYS A 71 -6.50 4.01 3.20
N VAL A 72 -6.12 4.07 4.47
CA VAL A 72 -6.91 4.70 5.54
C VAL A 72 -6.01 5.64 6.33
N ILE A 73 -6.39 6.91 6.38
CA ILE A 73 -5.76 7.91 7.25
C ILE A 73 -6.63 8.09 8.50
N LYS A 74 -6.04 7.93 9.68
CA LYS A 74 -6.70 8.21 10.97
C LYS A 74 -5.79 9.06 11.84
N GLN A 75 -6.25 10.28 12.16
CA GLN A 75 -5.52 11.23 13.01
C GLN A 75 -4.08 11.44 12.51
N GLU A 76 -3.11 10.82 13.19
CA GLU A 76 -1.67 10.92 12.94
C GLU A 76 -1.08 9.65 12.27
N SER A 77 -1.93 8.75 11.78
CA SER A 77 -1.51 7.46 11.20
C SER A 77 -2.02 7.26 9.78
N LEU A 78 -1.19 6.61 8.97
CA LEU A 78 -1.52 6.05 7.67
C LEU A 78 -1.44 4.53 7.76
N ARG A 79 -2.46 3.86 7.26
CA ARG A 79 -2.47 2.43 7.03
C ARG A 79 -2.73 2.15 5.55
N ILE A 80 -1.99 1.21 4.98
CA ILE A 80 -2.22 0.72 3.62
C ILE A 80 -2.30 -0.80 3.67
N ASP A 81 -3.43 -1.33 3.23
CA ASP A 81 -3.65 -2.76 3.08
C ASP A 81 -3.37 -3.14 1.61
N PHE A 82 -2.44 -4.09 1.39
CA PHE A 82 -2.02 -4.55 0.07
C PHE A 82 -2.69 -5.89 -0.23
N VAL A 83 -3.59 -5.90 -1.21
CA VAL A 83 -4.25 -7.11 -1.69
C VAL A 83 -3.63 -7.48 -3.03
N GLU A 84 -3.12 -8.70 -3.13
CA GLU A 84 -2.43 -9.19 -4.32
C GLU A 84 -3.39 -9.27 -5.52
N LEU A 85 -2.97 -8.67 -6.64
CA LEU A 85 -3.60 -8.83 -7.94
C LEU A 85 -3.01 -10.07 -8.59
N VAL A 86 -3.74 -11.18 -8.52
CA VAL A 86 -3.35 -12.42 -9.19
C VAL A 86 -3.64 -12.25 -10.69
N PRO A 87 -2.64 -12.35 -11.57
CA PRO A 87 -2.87 -12.28 -13.01
C PRO A 87 -3.72 -13.48 -13.43
N THR A 88 -4.93 -13.20 -13.90
CA THR A 88 -5.81 -14.21 -14.50
C THR A 88 -5.44 -14.39 -15.97
N SER A 89 -5.54 -15.61 -16.49
CA SER A 89 -5.31 -15.90 -17.91
C SER A 89 -6.34 -15.26 -18.85
N ASP A 90 -7.46 -14.78 -18.30
CA ASP A 90 -8.41 -13.89 -18.96
C ASP A 90 -8.07 -12.44 -18.56
N GLU A 91 -7.50 -11.64 -19.46
CA GLU A 91 -7.23 -10.21 -19.24
C GLU A 91 -8.52 -9.39 -18.99
N ASP A 92 -9.68 -9.92 -19.42
CA ASP A 92 -11.00 -9.28 -19.29
C ASP A 92 -11.68 -9.50 -17.92
N LYS A 93 -11.06 -10.21 -16.98
CA LYS A 93 -11.64 -10.51 -15.65
C LYS A 93 -10.81 -9.96 -14.50
N VAL A 94 -10.44 -8.68 -14.56
CA VAL A 94 -9.98 -7.99 -13.35
C VAL A 94 -11.16 -7.98 -12.35
N PRO A 95 -11.03 -8.60 -11.17
CA PRO A 95 -12.10 -8.60 -10.18
C PRO A 95 -12.52 -7.15 -9.86
N PRO A 96 -13.82 -6.87 -9.70
CA PRO A 96 -14.27 -5.52 -9.40
C PRO A 96 -13.63 -5.02 -8.11
N TRP A 97 -13.38 -3.71 -8.04
CA TRP A 97 -12.94 -3.07 -6.81
C TRP A 97 -14.03 -3.23 -5.75
N LYS A 98 -13.66 -3.88 -4.65
CA LYS A 98 -14.51 -4.01 -3.47
C LYS A 98 -14.26 -2.89 -2.48
N ASP A 99 -15.16 -2.74 -1.52
CA ASP A 99 -15.08 -1.69 -0.50
C ASP A 99 -13.78 -1.81 0.32
N PRO A 100 -13.04 -0.70 0.54
CA PRO A 100 -11.82 -0.68 1.36
C PRO A 100 -12.05 -0.98 2.84
N LEU A 101 -13.30 -0.94 3.33
CA LEU A 101 -13.61 -1.08 4.74
C LEU A 101 -13.61 -2.54 5.18
N PRO A 102 -12.85 -2.92 6.23
CA PRO A 102 -12.80 -4.32 6.64
C PRO A 102 -14.05 -4.82 7.38
N GLU A 103 -15.05 -3.96 7.52
CA GLU A 103 -16.39 -4.29 7.98
C GLU A 103 -17.29 -4.81 6.84
N ASP A 104 -16.86 -4.67 5.58
CA ASP A 104 -17.57 -5.17 4.41
C ASP A 104 -17.49 -6.72 4.32
N PRO A 105 -18.61 -7.44 4.08
CA PRO A 105 -18.62 -8.91 3.98
C PRO A 105 -17.72 -9.47 2.89
N GLU A 106 -17.47 -8.69 1.84
CA GLU A 106 -16.64 -9.07 0.71
C GLU A 106 -15.21 -8.53 0.80
N TYR A 107 -14.85 -7.91 1.93
CA TYR A 107 -13.52 -7.33 2.14
C TYR A 107 -12.42 -8.34 1.85
N GLU A 108 -11.47 -7.91 1.01
CA GLU A 108 -10.35 -8.74 0.62
C GLU A 108 -9.19 -8.60 1.59
N TYR A 109 -8.79 -9.74 2.16
CA TYR A 109 -7.73 -9.76 3.16
C TYR A 109 -6.38 -9.42 2.53
N PRO A 110 -5.66 -8.43 3.08
CA PRO A 110 -4.34 -8.08 2.58
C PRO A 110 -3.32 -9.17 2.94
N VAL A 111 -2.38 -9.39 2.04
CA VAL A 111 -1.19 -10.23 2.28
C VAL A 111 -0.08 -9.42 2.94
N ILE A 112 -0.10 -8.10 2.78
CA ILE A 112 0.86 -7.16 3.36
C ILE A 112 0.11 -5.95 3.92
N VAL A 113 0.58 -5.41 5.05
CA VAL A 113 0.06 -4.16 5.61
C VAL A 113 1.20 -3.20 5.91
N PHE A 114 1.11 -1.97 5.42
CA PHE A 114 1.93 -0.87 5.90
C PHE A 114 1.20 -0.11 7.01
N GLN A 115 1.90 0.21 8.09
CA GLN A 115 1.45 1.17 9.09
C GLN A 115 2.55 2.18 9.36
N GLY A 116 2.23 3.46 9.21
CA GLY A 116 3.18 4.54 9.41
C GLY A 116 2.52 5.82 9.89
N SER A 117 3.32 6.87 9.99
CA SER A 117 2.85 8.22 10.29
C SER A 117 1.93 8.73 9.18
N ARG A 118 1.04 9.67 9.50
CA ARG A 118 0.29 10.38 8.48
C ARG A 118 1.26 11.11 7.53
N PRO A 119 1.08 11.04 6.19
CA PRO A 119 1.85 11.84 5.26
C PRO A 119 1.43 13.31 5.36
N GLY A 120 2.40 14.22 5.37
CA GLY A 120 2.24 15.67 5.16
C GLY A 120 1.40 16.48 6.16
N SER A 121 0.80 17.56 5.67
CA SER A 121 0.12 18.60 6.49
C SER A 121 -1.29 18.19 6.93
N LEU A 122 -1.83 18.97 7.88
CA LEU A 122 -3.19 18.82 8.41
C LEU A 122 -4.29 18.95 7.32
N ASP A 123 -3.98 19.55 6.17
CA ASP A 123 -4.92 19.81 5.08
C ASP A 123 -5.12 18.62 4.13
N ASN A 124 -4.31 17.55 4.27
CA ASN A 124 -4.50 16.32 3.50
C ASN A 124 -5.89 15.71 3.77
N ASP A 125 -6.54 15.20 2.73
CA ASP A 125 -7.84 14.54 2.86
C ASP A 125 -7.72 13.32 3.81
N LEU A 126 -8.67 13.22 4.75
CA LEU A 126 -8.73 12.13 5.72
C LEU A 126 -9.61 10.98 5.25
N LYS A 127 -10.28 11.14 4.10
CA LYS A 127 -11.09 10.07 3.53
C LYS A 127 -10.22 8.90 3.11
N PRO A 128 -10.69 7.65 3.31
CA PRO A 128 -10.06 6.49 2.70
C PRO A 128 -9.98 6.63 1.19
N PHE A 129 -8.92 6.09 0.61
CA PHE A 129 -8.68 6.12 -0.83
C PHE A 129 -8.10 4.80 -1.31
N ALA A 130 -8.19 4.59 -2.62
CA ALA A 130 -7.68 3.41 -3.28
C ALA A 130 -6.45 3.75 -4.13
N GLY A 131 -5.63 2.73 -4.38
CA GLY A 131 -4.48 2.86 -5.26
C GLY A 131 -4.01 1.52 -5.79
N VAL A 132 -3.00 1.55 -6.64
CA VAL A 132 -2.31 0.36 -7.14
C VAL A 132 -0.82 0.52 -6.92
N MET A 133 -0.12 -0.58 -6.70
CA MET A 133 1.34 -0.57 -6.56
C MET A 133 1.95 -1.87 -7.06
N ALA A 134 3.05 -1.74 -7.80
CA ALA A 134 3.90 -2.84 -8.20
C ALA A 134 5.15 -2.84 -7.31
N PHE A 135 5.52 -4.01 -6.77
CA PHE A 135 6.80 -4.20 -6.09
C PHE A 135 7.85 -4.65 -7.09
N GLU A 136 9.04 -4.08 -6.96
CA GLU A 136 10.22 -4.38 -7.75
C GLU A 136 11.42 -4.57 -6.82
N GLU A 137 12.27 -5.53 -7.17
CA GLU A 137 13.57 -5.73 -6.51
C GLU A 137 14.61 -4.80 -7.15
N VAL A 138 15.32 -4.06 -6.31
CA VAL A 138 16.45 -3.25 -6.73
C VAL A 138 17.71 -4.00 -6.34
N GLY A 139 18.45 -4.51 -7.32
CA GLY A 139 19.74 -5.13 -7.07
C GLY A 139 20.68 -4.17 -6.35
N GLU A 140 21.60 -4.71 -5.54
CA GLU A 140 22.71 -3.91 -5.02
C GLU A 140 23.44 -3.26 -6.20
N ILE A 141 23.52 -1.94 -6.20
CA ILE A 141 24.38 -1.22 -7.13
C ILE A 141 25.81 -1.60 -6.71
N ALA A 142 26.43 -2.47 -7.51
CA ALA A 142 27.82 -2.89 -7.35
C ALA A 142 28.80 -1.72 -7.43
#